data_AF-A0A8S3GVG9-F1
#
_entry.id   AF-A0A8S3GVG9-F1
#
_cell.length_a   1.000
_cell.length_b   1.000
_cell.length_c   1.000
_cell.angle_alpha   90.00
_cell.angle_beta   90.00
_cell.angle_gamma   90.00
#
_symmetry.space_group_name_H-M   'P 1'
#
loop_
_entity.id
_entity.type
_entity.pdbx_description
1 polymer ?
#
loop_
_entity_poly.entity_id
_entity_poly.type
_entity_poly.pdbx_seq_one_letter_code
_entity_poly.pdbx_strand_id
1 'polypeptide(L)'
;MMPDEYLMQAEWEKHGSCHYATANDYFTTIEKFYTSLNIPNIRSMKNSTQANIRRAFLQSNPKLFASAIQVSMNPPNRLKEVKICYDLKNQLKNCNS
;
A
#
# COMPACT_ATOMS: atom_id res chain seq x y z
N MET A 1 -0.83 -2.81 11.81
CA MET A 1 0.32 -1.90 11.99
C MET A 1 -0.18 -0.51 11.66
N MET A 2 -0.12 0.41 12.61
CA MET A 2 -0.47 1.81 12.43
C MET A 2 0.70 2.68 12.90
N PRO A 3 0.88 3.89 12.36
CA PRO A 3 1.92 4.80 12.84
C PRO A 3 1.58 5.37 14.22
N ASP A 4 2.42 6.25 14.74
CA ASP A 4 2.14 7.01 15.95
C ASP A 4 0.91 7.93 15.79
N GLU A 5 0.33 8.36 16.91
CA GLU A 5 -0.91 9.14 16.96
C GLU A 5 -0.81 10.47 16.21
N TYR A 6 0.34 11.14 16.25
CA TYR A 6 0.53 12.41 15.55
C TYR A 6 0.47 12.21 14.04
N LEU A 7 1.18 11.19 13.53
CA LEU A 7 1.12 10.86 12.11
C LEU A 7 -0.27 10.36 11.70
N MET A 8 -0.95 9.60 12.55
CA MET A 8 -2.35 9.21 12.29
C MET A 8 -3.25 10.45 12.12
N GLN A 9 -3.18 11.41 13.05
CA GLN A 9 -3.98 12.64 12.96
C GLN A 9 -3.69 13.41 11.66
N ALA A 10 -2.42 13.57 11.30
CA ALA A 10 -2.02 14.26 10.08
C ALA A 10 -2.54 13.56 8.81
N GLU A 11 -2.47 12.23 8.75
CA GLU A 11 -3.01 11.44 7.63
C GLU A 11 -4.54 11.54 7.54
N TRP A 12 -5.24 11.54 8.68
CA TRP A 12 -6.68 11.76 8.72
C TRP A 12 -7.06 13.14 8.16
N GLU A 13 -6.47 14.21 8.70
CA GLU A 13 -6.78 15.58 8.30
C GLU A 13 -6.50 15.81 6.81
N LYS A 14 -5.37 15.30 6.32
CA LYS A 14 -4.88 15.55 4.96
C LYS A 14 -5.55 14.66 3.90
N HIS A 15 -5.90 13.43 4.23
CA HIS A 15 -6.28 12.41 3.25
C HIS A 15 -7.61 11.71 3.54
N GLY A 16 -7.96 11.49 4.82
CA GLY A 16 -9.18 10.78 5.19
C GLY A 16 -10.43 11.66 5.23
N SER A 17 -10.30 12.86 5.80
CA SER A 17 -11.41 13.76 6.18
C SER A 17 -12.31 14.23 5.02
N CYS A 18 -11.78 14.20 3.79
CA CYS A 18 -12.53 14.61 2.59
C CYS A 18 -13.49 13.52 2.07
N HIS A 19 -13.25 12.24 2.39
CA HIS A 19 -14.00 11.12 1.83
C HIS A 19 -14.77 10.31 2.87
N TYR A 20 -14.22 10.13 4.06
CA TYR A 20 -14.82 9.32 5.12
C TYR A 20 -15.59 10.19 6.10
N ALA A 21 -16.71 9.68 6.60
CA ALA A 21 -17.52 10.37 7.61
C ALA A 21 -16.82 10.44 8.97
N THR A 22 -16.01 9.44 9.32
CA THR A 22 -15.29 9.37 10.59
C THR A 22 -13.86 8.85 10.40
N ALA A 23 -12.96 9.25 11.31
CA ALA A 23 -11.60 8.72 11.35
C ALA A 23 -11.58 7.20 11.60
N ASN A 24 -12.53 6.69 12.38
CA ASN A 24 -12.67 5.26 12.63
C ASN A 24 -12.93 4.47 11.34
N ASP A 25 -13.82 4.94 10.47
CA ASP A 25 -14.10 4.27 9.18
C ASP A 25 -12.88 4.28 8.26
N TYR A 26 -12.13 5.39 8.24
CA TYR A 26 -10.89 5.52 7.47
C TYR A 26 -9.83 4.50 7.91
N PHE A 27 -9.53 4.44 9.21
CA PHE A 27 -8.50 3.54 9.72
C PHE A 27 -8.93 2.07 9.70
N THR A 28 -10.20 1.76 9.94
CA THR A 28 -10.73 0.39 9.78
C THR A 28 -10.59 -0.06 8.33
N THR A 29 -10.83 0.83 7.36
CA THR A 29 -10.64 0.50 5.93
C THR A 29 -9.18 0.26 5.58
N ILE A 30 -8.26 1.10 6.08
CA ILE A 30 -6.82 0.89 5.93
C ILE A 30 -6.39 -0.45 6.52
N GLU A 31 -6.83 -0.76 7.74
CA GLU A 31 -6.48 -2.02 8.41
C GLU A 31 -7.00 -3.23 7.63
N LYS A 32 -8.24 -3.17 7.13
CA LYS A 32 -8.82 -4.21 6.27
C LYS A 32 -7.98 -4.44 5.02
N PHE A 33 -7.56 -3.38 4.33
CA PHE A 33 -6.72 -3.53 3.14
C PHE A 33 -5.35 -4.10 3.48
N TYR A 34 -4.70 -3.58 4.52
CA TYR A 34 -3.39 -4.02 4.92
C TYR A 34 -3.38 -5.51 5.31
N THR A 35 -4.34 -5.93 6.13
CA THR A 35 -4.44 -7.32 6.60
C THR A 35 -4.87 -8.30 5.51
N SER A 36 -5.55 -7.82 4.45
CA SER A 36 -5.88 -8.65 3.29
C SER A 36 -4.68 -8.97 2.38
N LEU A 37 -3.57 -8.23 2.52
CA LEU A 37 -2.39 -8.38 1.68
C LEU A 37 -1.37 -9.34 2.32
N ASN A 38 -0.96 -10.35 1.56
CA ASN A 38 0.19 -11.18 1.91
C ASN A 38 1.47 -10.43 1.54
N ILE A 39 2.09 -9.79 2.53
CA ILE A 39 3.34 -9.06 2.33
C ILE A 39 4.49 -10.08 2.27
N PRO A 40 5.23 -10.20 1.14
CA PRO A 40 6.37 -11.10 1.04
C PRO A 40 7.48 -10.69 2.03
N ASN A 41 8.46 -11.56 2.29
CA ASN A 41 9.59 -11.21 3.15
C ASN A 41 10.52 -10.18 2.48
N ILE A 42 10.13 -8.91 2.49
CA ILE A 42 10.90 -7.80 1.89
C ILE A 42 12.25 -7.64 2.60
N ARG A 43 12.34 -7.96 3.89
CA ARG A 43 13.58 -7.83 4.67
C ARG A 43 14.69 -8.73 4.15
N SER A 44 14.37 -9.88 3.57
CA SER A 44 15.35 -10.77 2.92
C SER A 44 15.69 -10.34 1.49
N MET A 45 14.96 -9.38 0.91
CA MET A 45 15.13 -8.90 -0.46
C MET A 45 16.03 -7.65 -0.56
N LYS A 46 17.05 -7.52 0.30
CA LYS A 46 17.98 -6.38 0.27
C LYS A 46 18.62 -6.26 -1.12
N ASN A 47 18.72 -5.03 -1.63
CA ASN A 47 19.25 -4.72 -2.97
C ASN A 47 18.49 -5.37 -4.15
N SER A 48 17.26 -5.85 -3.93
CA SER A 48 16.41 -6.33 -5.03
C SER A 48 16.00 -5.20 -5.97
N THR A 49 15.78 -5.54 -7.23
CA THR A 49 15.24 -4.62 -8.22
C THR A 49 13.76 -4.33 -7.95
N GLN A 50 13.28 -3.18 -8.43
CA GLN A 50 11.86 -2.82 -8.43
C GLN A 50 10.99 -3.94 -9.04
N ALA A 51 11.46 -4.56 -10.13
CA ALA A 51 10.77 -5.64 -10.81
C ALA A 51 10.64 -6.92 -9.95
N ASN A 52 11.69 -7.28 -9.21
CA ASN A 52 11.67 -8.44 -8.32
C ASN A 52 10.74 -8.22 -7.12
N ILE A 53 10.75 -7.02 -6.52
CA ILE A 53 9.81 -6.67 -5.45
C ILE A 53 8.37 -6.75 -5.96
N ARG A 54 8.07 -6.15 -7.12
CA ARG A 54 6.72 -6.22 -7.72
C ARG A 54 6.29 -7.67 -7.97
N ARG A 55 7.19 -8.51 -8.49
CA ARG A 55 6.92 -9.92 -8.75
C ARG A 55 6.59 -10.69 -7.47
N ALA A 56 7.32 -10.46 -6.39
CA ALA A 56 7.08 -11.13 -5.11
C ALA A 56 5.70 -10.80 -4.53
N PHE A 57 5.26 -9.54 -4.66
CA PHE A 57 3.90 -9.14 -4.26
C PHE A 57 2.82 -9.83 -5.09
N LEU A 58 2.98 -9.88 -6.42
CA LEU A 58 2.03 -10.54 -7.32
C LEU A 58 1.94 -12.06 -7.06
N GLN A 59 3.07 -12.72 -6.80
CA GLN A 59 3.10 -14.14 -6.46
C GLN A 59 2.40 -14.44 -5.13
N SER A 60 2.53 -13.54 -4.15
CA SER A 60 1.92 -13.72 -2.82
C SER A 60 0.43 -13.35 -2.80
N ASN A 61 -0.03 -12.57 -3.78
CA ASN A 61 -1.39 -12.03 -3.84
C ASN A 61 -2.03 -12.30 -5.22
N PRO A 62 -2.56 -13.50 -5.49
CA PRO A 62 -3.07 -13.87 -6.82
C PRO A 62 -4.23 -13.00 -7.35
N LYS A 63 -4.96 -12.30 -6.46
CA LYS A 63 -6.01 -11.34 -6.84
C LYS A 63 -5.45 -9.99 -7.30
N LEU A 64 -4.21 -9.67 -6.92
CA LEU A 64 -3.53 -8.43 -7.32
C LEU A 64 -2.96 -8.58 -8.73
N PHE A 65 -3.26 -7.62 -9.60
CA PHE A 65 -2.75 -7.59 -10.97
C PHE A 65 -1.70 -6.49 -11.16
N ALA A 66 -0.85 -6.65 -12.18
CA ALA A 66 0.38 -5.87 -12.33
C ALA A 66 0.19 -4.34 -12.42
N SER A 67 -0.94 -3.89 -12.96
CA SER A 67 -1.28 -2.46 -13.06
C SER A 67 -1.91 -1.88 -11.79
N ALA A 68 -2.31 -2.70 -10.81
CA ALA A 68 -2.82 -2.24 -9.50
C ALA A 68 -1.72 -2.04 -8.44
N ILE A 69 -0.45 -2.21 -8.81
CA ILE A 69 0.70 -2.06 -7.92
C ILE A 69 1.76 -1.15 -8.51
N GLN A 70 2.21 -0.18 -7.73
CA GLN A 70 3.39 0.65 -8.02
C GLN A 70 4.45 0.41 -6.95
N VAL A 71 5.69 0.25 -7.38
CA VAL A 71 6.85 0.07 -6.49
C VAL A 71 7.81 1.23 -6.77
N SER A 72 8.18 1.96 -5.72
CA SER A 72 9.12 3.08 -5.80
C SER A 72 10.42 2.75 -5.07
N MET A 73 11.54 3.08 -5.69
CA MET A 73 12.89 2.83 -5.17
C MET A 73 13.67 4.15 -5.07
N ASN A 74 14.52 4.27 -4.06
CA ASN A 74 15.58 5.26 -3.99
C ASN A 74 16.90 4.66 -4.51
N PRO A 75 17.79 5.44 -5.13
CA PRO A 75 19.13 4.97 -5.50
C PRO A 75 19.95 4.48 -4.29
N PRO A 76 20.80 3.45 -4.45
CA PRO A 76 21.01 2.67 -5.68
C PRO A 76 19.95 1.57 -5.90
N ASN A 77 19.31 1.02 -4.87
CA ASN A 77 18.21 0.03 -4.95
C ASN A 77 17.55 -0.15 -3.57
N ARG A 78 17.17 0.94 -2.92
CA ARG A 78 16.49 0.91 -1.62
C ARG A 78 14.99 1.05 -1.82
N LEU A 79 14.20 0.09 -1.37
CA LEU A 79 12.74 0.21 -1.41
C LEU A 79 12.29 1.46 -0.64
N LYS A 80 11.52 2.32 -1.32
CA LYS A 80 10.90 3.50 -0.72
C LYS A 80 9.45 3.20 -0.32
N GLU A 81 8.68 2.66 -1.26
CA GLU A 81 7.24 2.49 -1.08
C GLU A 81 6.68 1.42 -2.02
N VAL A 82 5.61 0.76 -1.58
CA VAL A 82 4.73 -0.06 -2.43
C VAL A 82 3.31 0.48 -2.29
N LYS A 83 2.72 0.93 -3.40
CA LYS A 83 1.33 1.41 -3.44
C LYS A 83 0.45 0.38 -4.12
N ILE A 84 -0.71 0.11 -3.52
CA ILE A 84 -1.78 -0.69 -4.09
C ILE A 84 -2.97 0.22 -4.36
N CYS A 85 -3.55 0.15 -5.56
CA CYS A 85 -4.59 1.09 -5.97
C CYS A 85 -5.99 0.47 -5.94
N TYR A 86 -6.91 1.17 -5.27
CA TYR A 86 -8.31 0.80 -5.15
C TYR A 86 -9.22 1.90 -5.67
N ASP A 87 -10.39 1.53 -6.20
CA ASP A 87 -11.44 2.48 -6.53
C ASP A 87 -12.26 2.87 -5.28
N LEU A 88 -13.22 3.79 -5.45
CA LEU A 88 -14.10 4.25 -4.36
C LEU A 88 -15.07 3.17 -3.85
N LYS A 89 -15.12 2.01 -4.52
CA LYS A 89 -15.88 0.83 -4.11
C LYS A 89 -14.97 -0.23 -3.48
N ASN A 90 -13.73 0.13 -3.16
CA ASN A 90 -12.72 -0.74 -2.55
C ASN A 90 -12.33 -1.94 -3.42
N GLN A 91 -12.46 -1.81 -4.74
CA GLN A 91 -12.02 -2.82 -5.71
C GLN A 91 -10.66 -2.46 -6.29
N LEU A 92 -9.83 -3.47 -6.55
CA LEU A 92 -8.53 -3.26 -7.20
C LEU A 92 -8.71 -2.59 -8.56
N LYS A 93 -7.96 -1.53 -8.79
CA LYS A 93 -7.96 -0.77 -10.05
C LYS A 93 -6.54 -0.53 -10.53
N ASN A 94 -6.40 -0.14 -11.79
CA ASN A 94 -5.14 0.39 -12.30
C ASN A 94 -4.71 1.62 -11.48
N CYS A 95 -3.43 1.69 -11.13
CA CYS A 95 -2.83 2.91 -10.61
C CYS A 95 -2.73 3.93 -11.75
N ASN A 96 -3.45 5.04 -11.61
CA ASN A 96 -3.30 6.21 -12.47
C ASN A 96 -2.40 7.16 -11.67
N SER A 97 -1.17 7.35 -12.14
CA SER A 97 -0.17 8.20 -11.50
C SER A 97 -0.65 9.62 -11.27
#